data_AF-A0A316FN41-F1
#
_entry.id   AF-A0A316FN41-F1
#
_cell.length_a   1.000
_cell.length_b   1.000
_cell.length_c   1.000
_cell.angle_alpha   90.00
_cell.angle_beta   90.00
_cell.angle_gamma   90.00
#
_symmetry.space_group_name_H-M   'P 1'
#
loop_
_entity.id
_entity.type
_entity.pdbx_description
1 polymer ?
#
loop_
_entity_poly.entity_id
_entity_poly.type
_entity_poly.pdbx_seq_one_letter_code
_entity_poly.pdbx_strand_id
1 'polypeptide(L)'
;MNCPARVTLDAAQLAFFDALPAGAPSVQSELGCELELGHEGSHAALGQQVDATMWWIQWTLSASEVNPYTWCPGRQVAPVVDRDELECSLFIGHPGEHSSTGRSRQDSRAS
;
A
#
# COMPACT_ATOMS: atom_id res chain seq x y z
N MET A 1 -4.42 -9.21 9.10
CA MET A 1 -4.78 -9.99 7.89
C MET A 1 -4.99 -8.99 6.75
N ASN A 2 -4.52 -9.30 5.55
CA ASN A 2 -4.66 -8.42 4.38
C ASN A 2 -6.00 -8.66 3.67
N CYS A 3 -6.44 -7.68 2.90
CA CYS A 3 -7.64 -7.72 2.08
C CYS A 3 -7.54 -8.84 1.00
N PRO A 4 -8.59 -9.65 0.78
CA PRO A 4 -8.56 -10.76 -0.17
C PRO A 4 -8.72 -10.33 -1.64
N ALA A 5 -8.95 -9.03 -1.90
CA ALA A 5 -9.13 -8.53 -3.25
C ALA A 5 -7.88 -8.76 -4.11
N ARG A 6 -8.11 -9.07 -5.39
CA ARG A 6 -7.05 -9.29 -6.38
C ARG A 6 -7.32 -8.45 -7.63
N VAL A 7 -6.27 -8.19 -8.38
CA VAL A 7 -6.33 -7.54 -9.69
C VAL A 7 -5.46 -8.30 -10.67
N THR A 8 -5.96 -8.47 -11.89
CA THR A 8 -5.17 -8.91 -13.04
C THR A 8 -4.77 -7.67 -13.83
N LEU A 9 -3.47 -7.50 -14.10
CA LEU A 9 -2.96 -6.37 -14.85
C LEU A 9 -3.30 -6.53 -16.34
N ASP A 10 -3.75 -5.45 -16.96
CA ASP A 10 -3.97 -5.43 -18.39
C ASP A 10 -2.66 -5.31 -19.18
N ALA A 11 -2.75 -5.46 -20.51
CA ALA A 11 -1.58 -5.41 -21.38
C ALA A 11 -0.86 -4.05 -21.35
N ALA A 12 -1.58 -2.94 -21.15
CA ALA A 12 -0.97 -1.61 -21.09
C ALA A 12 -0.22 -1.41 -19.76
N GLN A 13 -0.77 -1.91 -18.66
CA GLN A 13 -0.13 -1.90 -17.34
C GLN A 13 1.12 -2.79 -17.33
N LEU A 14 1.04 -3.99 -17.90
CA LEU A 14 2.20 -4.87 -18.04
C LEU A 14 3.30 -4.23 -18.90
N ALA A 15 2.94 -3.67 -20.05
CA ALA A 15 3.90 -2.98 -20.91
C ALA A 15 4.54 -1.75 -20.24
N PHE A 16 3.80 -1.06 -19.36
CA PHE A 16 4.37 0.02 -18.55
C PHE A 16 5.48 -0.50 -17.63
N PHE A 17 5.25 -1.61 -16.92
CA PHE A 17 6.26 -2.19 -16.02
C PHE A 17 7.46 -2.78 -16.78
N ASP A 18 7.23 -3.40 -17.94
CA ASP A 18 8.30 -3.92 -18.80
C ASP A 18 9.21 -2.82 -19.36
N ALA A 19 8.71 -1.58 -19.44
CA ALA A 19 9.46 -0.42 -19.92
C ALA A 19 10.29 0.27 -18.82
N LEU A 20 10.16 -0.14 -17.55
CA LEU A 20 10.93 0.45 -16.46
C LEU A 20 12.44 0.09 -16.57
N PRO A 21 13.34 0.91 -15.98
CA PRO A 21 14.78 0.71 -16.11
C PRO A 21 15.24 -0.71 -15.76
N ALA A 22 16.23 -1.18 -16.52
CA ALA A 22 16.83 -2.50 -16.33
C ALA A 22 17.35 -2.67 -14.89
N GLY A 23 16.85 -3.70 -14.19
CA GLY A 23 17.18 -3.99 -12.79
C GLY A 23 15.96 -4.12 -11.89
N ALA A 24 14.79 -3.61 -12.30
CA ALA A 24 13.54 -3.86 -11.61
C ALA A 24 13.10 -5.33 -11.79
N PRO A 25 12.69 -6.05 -10.73
CA PRO A 25 12.12 -7.39 -10.86
C PRO A 25 10.82 -7.35 -11.66
N SER A 26 10.61 -8.26 -12.61
CA SER A 26 9.37 -8.32 -13.39
C SER A 26 8.12 -8.38 -12.51
N VAL A 27 7.11 -7.57 -12.83
CA VAL A 27 5.83 -7.55 -12.13
C VAL A 27 5.07 -8.85 -12.37
N GLN A 28 4.30 -9.29 -11.38
CA GLN A 28 3.37 -10.41 -11.57
C GLN A 28 2.12 -9.92 -12.31
N SER A 29 1.53 -10.78 -13.16
CA SER A 29 0.30 -10.45 -13.90
C SER A 29 -0.95 -10.41 -13.02
N GLU A 30 -0.90 -11.03 -11.83
CA GLU A 30 -1.96 -10.95 -10.83
C GLU A 30 -1.35 -10.52 -9.49
N LEU A 31 -1.98 -9.55 -8.84
CA LEU A 31 -1.55 -9.02 -7.54
C LEU A 31 -2.70 -9.09 -6.52
N GLY A 32 -2.36 -9.33 -5.26
CA GLY A 32 -3.28 -9.26 -4.13
C GLY A 32 -3.20 -7.91 -3.44
N CYS A 33 -4.32 -7.44 -2.88
CA CYS A 33 -4.35 -6.19 -2.11
C CYS A 33 -3.48 -6.30 -0.86
N GLU A 34 -2.58 -5.33 -0.68
CA GLU A 34 -1.66 -5.27 0.44
C GLU A 34 -2.24 -4.52 1.65
N LEU A 35 -3.38 -3.86 1.49
CA LEU A 35 -4.04 -3.12 2.56
C LEU A 35 -4.72 -4.06 3.57
N GLU A 36 -4.98 -3.53 4.78
CA GLU A 36 -5.62 -4.27 5.87
C GLU A 36 -7.05 -4.72 5.50
N LEU A 37 -7.45 -5.89 5.99
CA LEU A 37 -8.82 -6.37 5.86
C LEU A 37 -9.84 -5.33 6.38
N GLY A 38 -10.81 -4.99 5.53
CA GLY A 38 -11.86 -4.01 5.88
C GLY A 38 -11.46 -2.56 5.66
N HIS A 39 -10.32 -2.28 5.02
CA HIS A 39 -9.98 -0.93 4.58
C HIS A 39 -11.08 -0.32 3.69
N GLU A 40 -11.25 0.99 3.78
CA GLU A 40 -12.12 1.74 2.89
C GLU A 40 -11.36 2.19 1.63
N GLY A 41 -12.09 2.57 0.58
CA GLY A 41 -11.52 3.13 -0.65
C GLY A 41 -10.93 2.09 -1.60
N SER A 42 -10.05 2.56 -2.49
CA SER A 42 -9.39 1.74 -3.51
C SER A 42 -8.47 0.70 -2.89
N HIS A 43 -8.42 -0.48 -3.51
CA HIS A 43 -7.42 -1.50 -3.23
C HIS A 43 -6.07 -1.07 -3.80
N ALA A 44 -4.98 -1.60 -3.23
CA ALA A 44 -3.64 -1.24 -3.66
C ALA A 44 -2.66 -2.40 -3.49
N ALA A 45 -1.70 -2.49 -4.40
CA ALA A 45 -0.60 -3.45 -4.37
C ALA A 45 0.65 -2.83 -5.00
N LEU A 46 1.83 -3.18 -4.48
CA LEU A 46 3.09 -2.75 -5.05
C LEU A 46 3.39 -3.58 -6.30
N GLY A 47 3.53 -2.91 -7.45
CA GLY A 47 3.94 -3.56 -8.69
C GLY A 47 5.45 -3.72 -8.74
N GLN A 48 6.17 -2.60 -8.72
CA GLN A 48 7.63 -2.55 -8.76
C GLN A 48 8.16 -1.32 -8.02
N GLN A 49 9.41 -1.40 -7.58
CA GLN A 49 10.19 -0.28 -7.09
C GLN A 49 11.39 -0.04 -8.00
N VAL A 50 11.62 1.24 -8.34
CA VAL A 50 12.80 1.71 -9.06
C VAL A 50 13.37 2.90 -8.31
N ASP A 51 14.59 2.76 -7.80
CA ASP A 51 15.22 3.72 -6.89
C ASP A 51 14.29 4.04 -5.69
N ALA A 52 13.95 5.32 -5.51
CA ALA A 52 13.04 5.80 -4.46
C ALA A 52 11.56 5.80 -4.90
N THR A 53 11.27 5.50 -6.17
CA THR A 53 9.89 5.51 -6.69
C THR A 53 9.31 4.12 -6.60
N MET A 54 8.13 4.03 -6.01
CA MET A 54 7.32 2.84 -6.04
C MET A 54 6.14 3.03 -6.97
N TRP A 55 5.93 2.06 -7.84
CA TRP A 55 4.81 2.03 -8.76
C TRP A 55 3.73 1.12 -8.20
N TRP A 56 2.71 1.75 -7.63
CA TRP A 56 1.58 1.07 -7.01
C TRP A 56 0.43 0.96 -8.00
N ILE A 57 -0.22 -0.19 -8.03
CA ILE A 57 -1.48 -0.37 -8.73
C ILE A 57 -2.58 -0.08 -7.74
N GLN A 58 -3.45 0.86 -8.06
CA GLN A 58 -4.66 1.17 -7.30
C GLN A 58 -5.89 0.80 -8.12
N TRP A 59 -6.85 0.12 -7.51
CA TRP A 59 -8.04 -0.31 -8.23
C TRP A 59 -9.31 -0.27 -7.39
N THR A 60 -10.42 -0.11 -8.12
CA THR A 60 -11.79 -0.28 -7.63
C THR A 60 -12.45 -1.42 -8.41
N LEU A 61 -13.76 -1.59 -8.27
CA LEU A 61 -14.51 -2.55 -9.07
C LEU A 61 -14.57 -2.18 -10.57
N SER A 62 -14.37 -0.92 -10.94
CA SER A 62 -14.57 -0.44 -12.32
C SER A 62 -13.34 0.14 -12.99
N ALA A 63 -12.24 0.36 -12.27
CA ALA A 63 -11.03 0.98 -12.82
C ALA A 63 -9.78 0.52 -12.07
N SER A 64 -8.65 0.55 -12.76
CA SER A 64 -7.31 0.24 -12.24
C SER A 64 -6.29 1.21 -12.84
N GLU A 65 -5.39 1.74 -12.03
CA GLU A 65 -4.40 2.74 -12.42
C GLU A 65 -3.04 2.47 -11.76
N VAL A 66 -1.96 2.72 -12.51
CA VAL A 66 -0.58 2.67 -11.99
C VAL A 66 -0.17 4.08 -11.58
N ASN A 67 0.25 4.24 -10.33
CA ASN A 67 0.56 5.53 -9.74
C ASN A 67 1.93 5.52 -9.03
N PRO A 68 2.76 6.57 -9.20
CA PRO A 68 4.02 6.70 -8.50
C PRO A 68 3.81 7.23 -7.07
N TYR A 69 4.46 6.58 -6.10
CA TYR A 69 4.48 7.02 -4.71
C TYR A 69 5.86 6.82 -4.07
N THR A 70 6.02 7.41 -2.89
CA THR A 70 7.12 7.14 -1.94
C THR A 70 6.59 6.38 -0.73
N TRP A 71 7.51 5.83 0.08
CA TRP A 71 7.15 5.10 1.30
C TRP A 71 6.40 6.02 2.25
N CYS A 72 5.42 5.44 2.96
CA CYS A 72 4.77 6.11 4.05
C CYS A 72 5.81 6.36 5.17
N PRO A 73 6.01 7.61 5.62
CA PRO A 73 6.93 7.90 6.72
C PRO A 73 6.37 7.45 8.09
N GLY A 74 5.14 6.92 8.12
CA GLY A 74 4.49 6.41 9.31
C GLY A 74 5.21 5.18 9.85
N ARG A 75 5.12 4.98 11.18
CA ARG A 75 5.67 3.79 11.84
C ARG A 75 4.54 2.90 12.35
N GLN A 76 4.66 1.59 12.15
CA GLN A 76 3.82 0.60 12.80
C GLN A 76 4.11 0.62 14.31
N VAL A 77 3.08 0.73 15.15
CA VAL A 77 3.22 0.80 16.61
C VAL A 77 2.79 -0.54 17.21
N ALA A 78 3.59 -1.57 17.00
CA ALA A 78 3.44 -2.88 17.64
C ALA A 78 4.61 -3.14 18.62
N PRO A 79 4.46 -4.06 19.60
CA PRO A 79 5.57 -4.42 20.49
C PRO A 79 6.56 -5.31 19.70
N VAL A 80 7.30 -4.73 18.78
CA VAL A 80 8.23 -5.46 17.92
C VAL A 80 9.65 -5.29 18.45
N VAL A 81 10.35 -6.42 18.54
CA VAL A 81 11.70 -6.58 19.09
C VAL A 81 12.81 -6.06 18.16
N ASP A 82 12.45 -5.59 16.97
CA ASP A 82 13.37 -5.03 15.97
C ASP A 82 12.86 -3.67 15.46
N ARG A 83 13.79 -2.74 15.27
CA ARG A 83 13.53 -1.35 14.88
C ARG A 83 13.22 -1.23 13.38
N ASP A 84 13.71 -2.15 12.57
CA ASP A 84 13.53 -2.11 11.11
C ASP A 84 12.12 -2.58 10.67
N GLU A 85 11.40 -3.31 11.53
CA GLU A 85 10.00 -3.71 11.32
C GLU A 85 8.99 -2.63 11.77
N LEU A 86 9.48 -1.48 12.25
CA LEU A 86 8.61 -0.37 12.64
C LEU A 86 8.24 0.54 11.47
N GLU A 87 8.88 0.47 10.32
CA GLU A 87 8.57 1.35 9.18
C GLU A 87 7.36 0.83 8.40
N CYS A 88 6.42 1.72 8.05
CA CYS A 88 5.26 1.32 7.27
C CYS A 88 5.67 0.95 5.84
N SER A 89 5.43 -0.31 5.46
CA SER A 89 5.72 -0.84 4.13
C SER A 89 4.62 -0.55 3.11
N LEU A 90 3.89 0.57 3.23
CA LEU A 90 2.84 0.96 2.28
C LEU A 90 3.16 2.35 1.70
N PHE A 91 2.46 2.72 0.63
CA PHE A 91 2.58 4.04 0.01
C PHE A 91 2.08 5.16 0.91
N ILE A 92 2.62 6.36 0.73
CA ILE A 92 2.17 7.56 1.44
C ILE A 92 0.66 7.83 1.22
N GLY A 93 -0.06 8.03 2.32
CA GLY A 93 -1.51 8.32 2.29
C GLY A 93 -2.40 7.10 2.10
N HIS A 94 -1.87 5.88 2.29
CA HIS A 94 -2.66 4.65 2.20
C HIS A 94 -3.86 4.64 3.18
N PRO A 95 -4.98 3.98 2.81
CA PRO A 95 -6.06 3.69 3.75
C PRO A 95 -5.60 2.74 4.86
N GLY A 96 -6.20 2.87 6.05
CA GLY A 96 -5.87 2.07 7.22
C GLY A 96 -4.98 2.80 8.22
N GLU A 97 -5.03 2.39 9.49
CA GLU A 97 -4.28 3.02 10.57
C GLU A 97 -2.91 2.34 10.76
N HIS A 98 -1.88 3.12 11.05
CA HIS A 98 -0.67 2.61 11.68
C HIS A 98 -1.00 2.31 13.14
N SER A 99 -1.65 1.17 13.40
CA SER A 99 -2.28 0.94 14.70
C SER A 99 -1.29 1.15 15.86
N SER A 100 -1.65 2.08 16.76
CA SER A 100 -1.34 2.03 18.18
C SER A 100 -2.67 1.72 18.85
N THR A 101 -2.90 0.50 19.32
CA THR A 101 -4.15 0.22 20.04
C THR A 101 -4.16 0.98 21.38
N GLY A 102 -4.90 2.09 21.39
CA GLY A 102 -5.12 2.93 22.57
C GLY A 102 -6.18 4.00 22.30
N ARG A 103 -7.42 3.59 22.03
CA ARG A 103 -8.57 4.48 21.89
C ARG A 103 -8.79 5.27 23.19
N SER A 104 -8.83 6.60 23.13
CA SER A 104 -9.73 7.40 23.98
C SER A 104 -10.12 8.69 23.30
N ARG A 105 -11.44 8.79 23.10
CA ARG A 105 -12.18 9.96 22.67
C ARG A 105 -11.84 11.12 23.58
N GLN A 106 -11.46 12.27 23.01
CA GLN A 106 -11.56 13.54 23.73
C GLN A 106 -13.05 13.90 23.82
N ASP A 107 -13.73 13.39 24.84
CA ASP A 107 -14.97 14.01 25.29
C ASP A 107 -14.62 15.35 25.94
N SER A 108 -14.79 16.40 25.15
CA SER A 108 -14.84 17.77 25.66
C SER A 108 -16.11 17.91 26.51
N ARG A 109 -15.96 17.96 27.83
CA ARG A 109 -16.94 18.64 28.69
C ARG A 109 -16.23 19.61 29.61
N ALA A 110 -16.44 20.88 29.26
CA ALA A 110 -16.19 22.02 30.11
C ALA A 110 -17.23 22.09 31.24
N SER A 111 -16.79 22.75 32.33
CA SER A 111 -17.53 23.24 33.51
C SER A 111 -17.78 22.23 34.62
#